data_AF-A0A2T6D8N3-F1
#
_entry.id   AF-A0A2T6D8N3-F1
#
_cell.length_a   1.000
_cell.length_b   1.000
_cell.length_c   1.000
_cell.angle_alpha   90.00
_cell.angle_beta   90.00
_cell.angle_gamma   90.00
#
_symmetry.space_group_name_H-M   'P 1'
#
loop_
_entity.id
_entity.type
_entity.pdbx_description
1 polymer ?
#
loop_
_entity_poly.entity_id
_entity_poly.type
_entity_poly.pdbx_seq_one_letter_code
_entity_poly.pdbx_strand_id
1 'polypeptide(L)'
;MSLENSRADLLHSALDLLWCQWTILGVPGRSQDTMSTDARIIDPEALLLFTTELGRYDARLLDEVTNWLRQYARLINVQRLKTLHHTHRLGDTAALSALAATLLQNARMAKWKTLASLAEPPPEPRALFLREDGGDLPTHGPIDPVYASYGLTRGLQKPRSDARSPQIDEPGTLLLKLRALFGVSARAEIIAALLTEETAHPSALAHRIGYLPRTVQDNLNEMALSGHVAGARVPGLREKHFALRPHDWRFLITWEPPYFPSWVEWPVRFALVQDALRLLAGKSGPADLSTALRCREIYEQHYPALSRTGLAGGFTRTAHASGIDFAGAFLSELSVSWQA
;
A
#
# COMPACT_ATOMS: atom_id res chain seq x y z
N MET A 1 -4.28 24.63 14.93
CA MET A 1 -5.04 23.47 14.41
C MET A 1 -5.15 22.46 15.54
N SER A 2 -6.35 21.92 15.82
CA SER A 2 -6.52 20.86 16.84
C SER A 2 -5.97 19.54 16.30
N LEU A 3 -5.25 18.78 17.13
CA LEU A 3 -4.71 17.46 16.77
C LEU A 3 -5.80 16.49 16.33
N GLU A 4 -6.98 16.58 16.95
CA GLU A 4 -8.15 15.76 16.62
C GLU A 4 -8.64 16.02 15.20
N ASN A 5 -8.78 17.30 14.83
CA ASN A 5 -9.16 17.68 13.47
C ASN A 5 -8.09 17.26 12.45
N SER A 6 -6.81 17.48 12.76
CA SER A 6 -5.72 17.03 11.88
C SER A 6 -5.73 15.52 11.67
N ARG A 7 -6.06 14.74 12.71
CA ARG A 7 -6.18 13.29 12.60
C ARG A 7 -7.39 12.89 11.75
N ALA A 8 -8.54 13.51 11.99
CA ALA A 8 -9.76 13.27 11.21
C ALA A 8 -9.54 13.57 9.72
N ASP A 9 -8.95 14.73 9.40
CA ASP A 9 -8.63 15.14 8.02
C ASP A 9 -7.68 14.15 7.33
N LEU A 10 -6.63 13.71 8.05
CA LEU A 10 -5.68 12.72 7.55
C LEU A 10 -6.32 11.35 7.35
N LEU A 11 -7.13 10.90 8.30
CA LEU A 11 -7.85 9.63 8.22
C LEU A 11 -8.83 9.62 7.04
N HIS A 12 -9.61 10.70 6.88
CA HIS A 12 -10.54 10.86 5.78
C HIS A 12 -9.83 10.81 4.43
N SER A 13 -8.76 11.59 4.28
CA SER A 13 -7.93 11.61 3.06
C SER A 13 -7.34 10.24 2.73
N ALA A 14 -6.88 9.49 3.74
CA ALA A 14 -6.33 8.16 3.56
C ALA A 14 -7.40 7.12 3.20
N LEU A 15 -8.60 7.19 3.80
CA LEU A 15 -9.73 6.33 3.45
C LEU A 15 -10.25 6.61 2.04
N ASP A 16 -10.32 7.88 1.64
CA ASP A 16 -10.70 8.26 0.28
C ASP A 16 -9.69 7.71 -0.75
N LEU A 17 -8.38 7.80 -0.47
CA LEU A 17 -7.35 7.19 -1.31
C LEU A 17 -7.50 5.67 -1.42
N LEU A 18 -7.78 4.98 -0.30
CA LEU A 18 -8.04 3.54 -0.31
C LEU A 18 -9.25 3.21 -1.20
N TRP A 19 -10.36 3.92 -1.03
CA TRP A 19 -11.55 3.73 -1.86
C TRP A 19 -11.28 3.96 -3.34
N CYS A 20 -10.56 5.03 -3.69
CA CYS A 20 -10.13 5.32 -5.05
C CYS A 20 -9.33 4.16 -5.64
N GLN A 21 -8.21 3.78 -5.01
CA GLN A 21 -7.34 2.74 -5.54
C GLN A 21 -8.06 1.38 -5.64
N TRP A 22 -8.83 0.98 -4.62
CA TRP A 22 -9.61 -0.25 -4.67
C TRP A 22 -10.68 -0.24 -5.75
N THR A 23 -11.31 0.91 -6.02
CA THR A 23 -12.29 1.05 -7.10
C THR A 23 -11.65 0.83 -8.48
N ILE A 24 -10.46 1.38 -8.71
CA ILE A 24 -9.65 1.10 -9.92
C ILE A 24 -9.34 -0.41 -10.02
N LEU A 25 -9.03 -1.06 -8.89
CA LEU A 25 -8.80 -2.51 -8.86
C LEU A 25 -10.08 -3.36 -9.01
N GLY A 26 -11.27 -2.77 -9.06
CA GLY A 26 -12.54 -3.47 -9.31
C GLY A 26 -13.43 -3.69 -8.08
N VAL A 27 -13.11 -3.07 -6.95
CA VAL A 27 -13.98 -3.05 -5.75
C VAL A 27 -15.16 -2.09 -5.99
N PRO A 28 -16.42 -2.47 -5.71
CA PRO A 28 -17.55 -1.56 -5.86
C PRO A 28 -17.49 -0.38 -4.88
N GLY A 29 -17.17 0.82 -5.39
CA GLY A 29 -16.97 2.04 -4.58
C GLY A 29 -17.79 3.25 -5.04
N ARG A 30 -17.39 4.44 -4.58
CA ARG A 30 -17.99 5.74 -4.96
C ARG A 30 -17.87 5.98 -6.47
N SER A 31 -18.81 6.76 -7.03
CA SER A 31 -19.03 6.97 -8.47
C SER A 31 -17.73 7.20 -9.26
N GLN A 32 -17.64 6.57 -10.43
CA GLN A 32 -16.48 6.58 -11.33
C GLN A 32 -16.15 7.98 -11.90
N ASP A 33 -17.10 8.91 -11.85
CA ASP A 33 -17.03 10.20 -12.57
C ASP A 33 -15.97 11.20 -12.06
N THR A 34 -15.32 10.93 -10.92
CA THR A 34 -14.30 11.81 -10.33
C THR A 34 -12.93 11.15 -10.19
N MET A 35 -12.75 9.93 -10.72
CA MET A 35 -11.46 9.26 -10.66
C MET A 35 -10.51 9.90 -11.67
N SER A 36 -9.66 10.80 -11.18
CA SER A 36 -8.47 11.25 -11.91
C SER A 36 -7.72 10.02 -12.38
N THR A 37 -7.36 9.96 -13.67
CA THR A 37 -6.39 9.01 -14.22
C THR A 37 -5.09 9.18 -13.46
N ASP A 38 -4.99 8.47 -12.33
CA ASP A 38 -3.83 8.57 -11.48
C ASP A 38 -2.67 7.98 -12.26
N ALA A 39 -1.71 8.83 -12.61
CA ALA A 39 -0.53 8.46 -13.37
C ALA A 39 0.45 7.63 -12.50
N ARG A 40 -0.06 6.86 -11.53
CA ARG A 40 0.70 6.12 -10.52
C ARG A 40 0.23 4.67 -10.51
N ILE A 41 1.18 3.74 -10.60
CA ILE A 41 0.93 2.30 -10.49
C ILE A 41 0.41 2.00 -9.08
N ILE A 42 -0.69 1.27 -8.97
CA ILE A 42 -1.21 0.80 -7.68
C ILE A 42 -0.40 -0.42 -7.24
N ASP A 43 0.14 -0.37 -6.01
CA ASP A 43 0.76 -1.51 -5.35
C ASP A 43 -0.30 -2.28 -4.54
N PRO A 44 -0.77 -3.44 -5.01
CA PRO A 44 -1.88 -4.14 -4.37
C PRO A 44 -1.48 -4.77 -3.03
N GLU A 45 -0.19 -5.08 -2.79
CA GLU A 45 0.25 -5.60 -1.50
C GLU A 45 0.34 -4.49 -0.45
N ALA A 46 0.93 -3.34 -0.81
CA ALA A 46 0.99 -2.21 0.11
C ALA A 46 -0.42 -1.67 0.42
N LEU A 47 -1.27 -1.59 -0.61
CA LEU A 47 -2.66 -1.20 -0.47
C LEU A 47 -3.43 -2.14 0.47
N LEU A 48 -3.26 -3.45 0.29
CA LEU A 48 -3.90 -4.44 1.17
C LEU A 48 -3.41 -4.32 2.61
N LEU A 49 -2.10 -4.22 2.83
CA LEU A 49 -1.54 -4.03 4.18
C LEU A 49 -2.11 -2.78 4.84
N PHE A 50 -2.11 -1.65 4.14
CA PHE A 50 -2.66 -0.41 4.67
C PHE A 50 -4.17 -0.51 4.95
N THR A 51 -4.91 -1.26 4.12
CA THR A 51 -6.33 -1.56 4.34
C THR A 51 -6.56 -2.37 5.61
N THR A 52 -5.65 -3.28 5.99
CA THR A 52 -5.80 -4.02 7.27
C THR A 52 -5.69 -3.11 8.50
N GLU A 53 -5.03 -1.97 8.39
CA GLU A 53 -4.97 -0.96 9.43
C GLU A 53 -6.17 0.00 9.34
N LEU A 54 -6.34 0.70 8.21
CA LEU A 54 -7.32 1.79 8.11
C LEU A 54 -8.73 1.31 7.75
N GLY A 55 -8.89 0.15 7.12
CA GLY A 55 -10.20 -0.47 6.93
C GLY A 55 -10.91 -0.82 8.24
N ARG A 56 -10.22 -0.73 9.38
CA ARG A 56 -10.82 -0.79 10.71
C ARG A 56 -11.72 0.41 11.01
N TYR A 57 -11.53 1.55 10.34
CA TYR A 57 -12.39 2.73 10.45
C TYR A 57 -13.53 2.74 9.41
N ASP A 58 -13.55 1.80 8.47
CA ASP A 58 -14.61 1.65 7.46
C ASP A 58 -14.89 0.16 7.20
N ALA A 59 -15.91 -0.36 7.90
CA ALA A 59 -16.29 -1.77 7.78
C ALA A 59 -16.71 -2.18 6.36
N ARG A 60 -17.31 -1.24 5.61
CA ARG A 60 -17.72 -1.51 4.23
C ARG A 60 -16.50 -1.71 3.35
N LEU A 61 -15.48 -0.86 3.47
CA LEU A 61 -14.25 -0.99 2.69
C LEU A 61 -13.61 -2.38 2.91
N LEU A 62 -13.42 -2.78 4.16
CA LEU A 62 -12.79 -4.07 4.46
C LEU A 62 -13.60 -5.25 3.93
N ASP A 63 -14.93 -5.16 3.99
CA ASP A 63 -15.82 -6.21 3.48
C ASP A 63 -15.77 -6.32 1.95
N GLU A 64 -15.79 -5.20 1.24
CA GLU A 64 -15.73 -5.20 -0.23
C GLU A 64 -14.35 -5.66 -0.73
N VAL A 65 -13.26 -5.28 -0.05
CA VAL A 65 -11.91 -5.78 -0.32
C VAL A 65 -11.82 -7.28 -0.08
N THR A 66 -12.42 -7.78 0.99
CA THR A 66 -12.47 -9.22 1.25
C THR A 66 -13.23 -9.97 0.16
N ASN A 67 -14.36 -9.44 -0.32
CA ASN A 67 -15.11 -10.01 -1.44
C ASN A 67 -14.29 -10.02 -2.73
N TRP A 68 -13.57 -8.94 -3.04
CA TRP A 68 -12.67 -8.88 -4.18
C TRP A 68 -11.55 -9.92 -4.09
N LEU A 69 -10.94 -10.08 -2.92
CA LEU A 69 -9.88 -11.06 -2.70
C LEU A 69 -10.37 -12.50 -2.90
N ARG A 70 -11.63 -12.82 -2.55
CA ARG A 70 -12.18 -14.17 -2.82
C ARG A 70 -12.10 -14.56 -4.30
N GLN A 71 -12.13 -13.60 -5.22
CA GLN A 71 -12.02 -13.81 -6.66
C GLN A 71 -10.60 -13.58 -7.20
N TYR A 72 -9.92 -12.53 -6.76
CA TYR A 72 -8.69 -12.02 -7.38
C TYR A 72 -7.43 -12.15 -6.52
N ALA A 73 -7.48 -12.75 -5.33
CA ALA A 73 -6.31 -12.98 -4.46
C ALA A 73 -5.16 -13.78 -5.12
N ARG A 74 -5.43 -14.46 -6.24
CA ARG A 74 -4.36 -15.09 -7.05
C ARG A 74 -3.36 -14.05 -7.58
N LEU A 75 -3.79 -12.82 -7.83
CA LEU A 75 -2.96 -11.72 -8.33
C LEU A 75 -2.12 -11.04 -7.24
N ILE A 76 -2.32 -11.38 -5.96
CA ILE A 76 -1.54 -10.88 -4.84
C ILE A 76 -0.29 -11.76 -4.64
N ASN A 77 0.87 -11.13 -4.55
CA ASN A 77 2.12 -11.77 -4.22
C ASN A 77 2.27 -11.88 -2.69
N VAL A 78 1.94 -13.06 -2.14
CA VAL A 78 1.98 -13.31 -0.69
C VAL A 78 3.39 -13.15 -0.10
N GLN A 79 4.43 -13.56 -0.83
CA GLN A 79 5.80 -13.44 -0.34
C GLN A 79 6.24 -11.97 -0.25
N ARG A 80 5.96 -11.20 -1.30
CA ARG A 80 6.21 -9.75 -1.32
C ARG A 80 5.41 -9.03 -0.24
N LEU A 81 4.13 -9.39 -0.07
CA LEU A 81 3.28 -8.84 0.99
C LEU A 81 3.91 -9.05 2.38
N LYS A 82 4.42 -10.25 2.68
CA LYS A 82 5.14 -10.53 3.94
C LYS A 82 6.39 -9.68 4.09
N THR A 83 7.18 -9.55 3.02
CA THR A 83 8.39 -8.71 3.03
C THR A 83 8.03 -7.26 3.33
N LEU A 84 6.98 -6.70 2.69
CA LEU A 84 6.54 -5.33 2.92
C LEU A 84 6.00 -5.13 4.35
N HIS A 85 5.19 -6.07 4.85
CA HIS A 85 4.68 -6.06 6.22
C HIS A 85 5.83 -5.98 7.24
N HIS A 86 6.84 -6.82 7.08
CA HIS A 86 7.99 -6.86 8.00
C HIS A 86 8.88 -5.62 7.85
N THR A 87 9.28 -5.26 6.62
CA THR A 87 10.24 -4.18 6.36
C THR A 87 9.70 -2.82 6.77
N HIS A 88 8.41 -2.55 6.52
CA HIS A 88 7.81 -1.24 6.79
C HIS A 88 6.93 -1.22 8.04
N ARG A 89 6.75 -2.35 8.74
CA ARG A 89 5.78 -2.51 9.85
C ARG A 89 4.37 -2.04 9.45
N LEU A 90 3.99 -2.31 8.21
CA LEU A 90 2.78 -1.79 7.58
C LEU A 90 1.61 -2.76 7.76
N GLY A 91 0.45 -2.25 8.18
CA GLY A 91 -0.77 -3.01 8.42
C GLY A 91 -0.92 -3.55 9.85
N ASP A 92 -2.08 -4.11 10.13
CA ASP A 92 -2.41 -4.77 11.40
C ASP A 92 -2.27 -6.30 11.24
N THR A 93 -1.36 -6.91 12.01
CA THR A 93 -1.02 -8.33 11.87
C THR A 93 -2.20 -9.25 12.18
N ALA A 94 -3.04 -8.90 13.16
CA ALA A 94 -4.21 -9.71 13.52
C ALA A 94 -5.28 -9.63 12.43
N ALA A 95 -5.58 -8.42 11.92
CA ALA A 95 -6.54 -8.23 10.84
C ALA A 95 -6.07 -8.90 9.54
N LEU A 96 -4.77 -8.80 9.21
CA LEU A 96 -4.16 -9.51 8.09
C LEU A 96 -4.29 -11.03 8.22
N SER A 97 -4.02 -11.58 9.40
CA SER A 97 -4.09 -13.02 9.65
C SER A 97 -5.53 -13.55 9.57
N ALA A 98 -6.49 -12.82 10.16
CA ALA A 98 -7.91 -13.16 10.10
C ALA A 98 -8.46 -13.07 8.66
N LEU A 99 -8.07 -12.05 7.90
CA LEU A 99 -8.42 -11.91 6.49
C LEU A 99 -7.83 -13.08 5.67
N ALA A 100 -6.56 -13.42 5.88
CA ALA A 100 -5.92 -14.55 5.22
C ALA A 100 -6.62 -15.88 5.55
N ALA A 101 -7.00 -16.09 6.82
CA ALA A 101 -7.75 -17.27 7.26
C ALA A 101 -9.13 -17.35 6.61
N THR A 102 -9.79 -16.21 6.43
CA THR A 102 -11.07 -16.11 5.71
C THR A 102 -10.93 -16.58 4.26
N LEU A 103 -9.82 -16.27 3.60
CA LEU A 103 -9.54 -16.70 2.22
C LEU A 103 -9.22 -18.19 2.10
N LEU A 104 -8.68 -18.82 3.14
CA LEU A 104 -8.36 -20.26 3.14
C LEU A 104 -9.59 -21.17 3.03
N GLN A 105 -10.78 -20.64 3.27
CA GLN A 105 -12.03 -21.35 3.00
C GLN A 105 -12.19 -21.71 1.51
N ASN A 106 -11.44 -21.06 0.62
CA ASN A 106 -11.32 -21.42 -0.79
C ASN A 106 -10.04 -22.27 -1.01
N ALA A 107 -10.20 -23.52 -1.46
CA ALA A 107 -9.09 -24.46 -1.68
C ALA A 107 -7.98 -23.94 -2.62
N ARG A 108 -8.30 -22.99 -3.51
CA ARG A 108 -7.32 -22.34 -4.42
C ARG A 108 -6.40 -21.35 -3.72
N MET A 109 -6.60 -21.07 -2.43
CA MET A 109 -5.89 -20.02 -1.68
C MET A 109 -4.86 -20.56 -0.67
N ALA A 110 -4.38 -21.80 -0.83
CA ALA A 110 -3.42 -22.42 0.09
C ALA A 110 -2.16 -21.58 0.39
N LYS A 111 -1.70 -20.75 -0.56
CA LYS A 111 -0.55 -19.82 -0.36
C LYS A 111 -0.74 -18.83 0.80
N TRP A 112 -1.98 -18.50 1.14
CA TRP A 112 -2.33 -17.57 2.23
C TRP A 112 -2.15 -18.17 3.62
N LYS A 113 -1.89 -19.49 3.73
CA LYS A 113 -1.67 -20.17 5.02
C LYS A 113 -0.54 -19.51 5.81
N THR A 114 0.52 -19.08 5.13
CA THR A 114 1.66 -18.43 5.78
C THR A 114 1.33 -17.05 6.37
N LEU A 115 0.28 -16.39 5.87
CA LEU A 115 -0.22 -15.12 6.42
C LEU A 115 -1.20 -15.37 7.57
N ALA A 116 -2.05 -16.39 7.44
CA ALA A 116 -2.98 -16.80 8.50
C ALA A 116 -2.25 -17.26 9.78
N SER A 117 -0.97 -17.64 9.68
CA SER A 117 -0.14 -18.03 10.84
C SER A 117 0.79 -16.91 11.33
N LEU A 118 0.59 -15.65 10.92
CA LEU A 118 1.45 -14.54 11.37
C LEU A 118 1.11 -14.05 12.78
N ALA A 119 -0.18 -13.94 13.11
CA ALA A 119 -0.61 -13.48 14.42
C ALA A 119 -0.82 -14.67 15.37
N GLU A 120 -0.35 -14.48 16.60
CA GLU A 120 -0.85 -15.21 17.76
C GLU A 120 -2.06 -14.44 18.32
N PRO A 121 -3.14 -15.13 18.74
CA PRO A 121 -4.30 -14.44 19.30
C PRO A 121 -3.91 -13.71 20.60
N PRO A 122 -4.26 -12.42 20.75
CA PRO A 122 -4.02 -11.69 21.99
C PRO A 122 -4.83 -12.30 23.16
N PRO A 123 -4.39 -12.08 24.41
CA PRO A 123 -5.08 -12.61 25.59
C PRO A 123 -6.47 -12.00 25.78
N GLU A 124 -6.67 -10.75 25.34
CA GLU A 124 -7.95 -10.05 25.44
C GLU A 124 -8.50 -9.74 24.04
N PRO A 125 -9.77 -10.12 23.75
CA PRO A 125 -10.43 -9.74 22.51
C PRO A 125 -10.60 -8.23 22.41
N ARG A 126 -10.38 -7.67 21.22
CA ARG A 126 -10.60 -6.24 20.91
C ARG A 126 -11.54 -6.06 19.73
N ALA A 127 -12.15 -4.88 19.58
CA ALA A 127 -12.93 -4.57 18.39
C ALA A 127 -12.05 -4.57 17.12
N LEU A 128 -12.51 -5.24 16.06
CA LEU A 128 -11.89 -5.07 14.74
C LEU A 128 -12.10 -3.65 14.26
N PHE A 129 -13.35 -3.19 14.33
CA PHE A 129 -13.74 -1.88 13.85
C PHE A 129 -13.64 -0.82 14.94
N LEU A 130 -13.22 0.37 14.53
CA LEU A 130 -12.94 1.49 15.39
C LEU A 130 -13.85 2.66 15.02
N ARG A 131 -14.22 3.43 16.04
CA ARG A 131 -14.81 4.75 15.89
C ARG A 131 -13.77 5.70 15.31
N GLU A 132 -14.22 6.83 14.79
CA GLU A 132 -13.34 7.83 14.21
C GLU A 132 -12.26 8.27 15.19
N ASP A 133 -12.59 8.46 16.48
CA ASP A 133 -11.65 8.82 17.56
C ASP A 133 -10.60 7.74 17.91
N GLY A 134 -10.72 6.54 17.33
CA GLY A 134 -9.84 5.38 17.61
C GLY A 134 -10.37 4.46 18.71
N GLY A 135 -11.50 4.77 19.34
CA GLY A 135 -12.15 3.90 20.31
C GLY A 135 -12.82 2.68 19.65
N ASP A 136 -13.09 1.64 20.43
CA ASP A 136 -13.74 0.43 19.94
C ASP A 136 -15.17 0.72 19.43
N LEU A 137 -15.51 0.18 18.26
CA LEU A 137 -16.87 0.19 17.75
C LEU A 137 -17.61 -1.06 18.27
N PRO A 138 -18.71 -0.92 19.03
CA PRO A 138 -19.45 -2.06 19.55
C PRO A 138 -19.96 -2.97 18.44
N THR A 139 -19.77 -4.28 18.61
CA THR A 139 -20.34 -5.29 17.72
C THR A 139 -21.66 -5.81 18.31
N HIS A 140 -22.71 -5.81 17.50
CA HIS A 140 -24.00 -6.41 17.86
C HIS A 140 -24.25 -7.71 17.08
N GLY A 141 -24.84 -8.70 17.75
CA GLY A 141 -25.19 -9.98 17.14
C GLY A 141 -24.07 -11.02 17.18
N PRO A 142 -24.15 -12.09 16.36
CA PRO A 142 -23.17 -13.18 16.38
C PRO A 142 -21.79 -12.71 15.89
N ILE A 143 -20.76 -13.13 16.62
CA ILE A 143 -19.36 -12.81 16.32
C ILE A 143 -18.84 -13.76 15.23
N ASP A 144 -18.05 -13.23 14.31
CA ASP A 144 -17.36 -14.03 13.31
C ASP A 144 -16.31 -14.95 13.94
N PRO A 145 -16.45 -16.30 13.82
CA PRO A 145 -15.55 -17.22 14.50
C PRO A 145 -14.12 -17.18 13.94
N VAL A 146 -13.93 -16.81 12.67
CA VAL A 146 -12.59 -16.70 12.07
C VAL A 146 -11.86 -15.51 12.69
N TYR A 147 -12.50 -14.36 12.79
CA TYR A 147 -11.87 -13.19 13.41
C TYR A 147 -11.68 -13.38 14.92
N ALA A 148 -12.62 -14.04 15.59
CA ALA A 148 -12.50 -14.37 17.01
C ALA A 148 -11.26 -15.22 17.32
N SER A 149 -10.87 -16.16 16.44
CA SER A 149 -9.65 -16.96 16.64
C SER A 149 -8.34 -16.15 16.54
N TYR A 150 -8.42 -14.89 16.11
CA TYR A 150 -7.30 -13.93 16.11
C TYR A 150 -7.50 -12.79 17.12
N GLY A 151 -8.42 -12.97 18.09
CA GLY A 151 -8.72 -11.99 19.14
C GLY A 151 -9.41 -10.73 18.63
N LEU A 152 -10.09 -10.81 17.50
CA LEU A 152 -10.82 -9.69 16.90
C LEU A 152 -12.33 -9.94 16.95
N THR A 153 -13.07 -8.95 17.42
CA THR A 153 -14.53 -8.99 17.46
C THR A 153 -15.11 -8.19 16.28
N ARG A 154 -15.94 -8.86 15.47
CA ARG A 154 -16.74 -8.27 14.40
C ARG A 154 -18.01 -9.09 14.19
N GLY A 155 -19.05 -8.48 13.63
CA GLY A 155 -20.24 -9.21 13.19
C GLY A 155 -19.93 -10.13 12.00
N LEU A 156 -20.76 -11.16 11.82
CA LEU A 156 -20.65 -12.10 10.69
C LEU A 156 -20.63 -11.37 9.35
N GLN A 157 -19.63 -11.70 8.53
CA GLN A 157 -19.59 -11.23 7.15
C GLN A 157 -20.48 -12.11 6.26
N LYS A 158 -21.40 -11.48 5.52
CA LYS A 158 -22.12 -12.17 4.44
C LYS A 158 -21.32 -12.00 3.14
N PRO A 159 -20.87 -13.09 2.49
CA PRO A 159 -20.20 -12.99 1.21
C PRO A 159 -21.13 -12.33 0.18
N ARG A 160 -20.59 -11.42 -0.62
CA ARG A 160 -21.30 -10.83 -1.76
C ARG A 160 -20.65 -11.23 -3.07
N SER A 161 -21.43 -11.29 -4.14
CA SER A 161 -21.02 -11.74 -5.48
C SER A 161 -20.82 -10.58 -6.48
N ASP A 162 -20.67 -9.35 -6.00
CA ASP A 162 -20.67 -8.11 -6.78
C ASP A 162 -19.27 -7.53 -7.05
N ALA A 163 -18.19 -8.20 -6.62
CA ALA A 163 -16.84 -7.78 -6.98
C ALA A 163 -16.63 -7.86 -8.50
N ARG A 164 -16.12 -6.78 -9.08
CA ARG A 164 -15.88 -6.64 -10.52
C ARG A 164 -14.43 -6.99 -10.86
N SER A 165 -14.17 -7.24 -12.13
CA SER A 165 -12.79 -7.34 -12.61
C SER A 165 -12.05 -6.02 -12.44
N PRO A 166 -10.72 -6.04 -12.26
CA PRO A 166 -9.90 -4.83 -12.33
C PRO A 166 -10.15 -4.04 -13.62
N GLN A 167 -10.13 -2.72 -13.52
CA GLN A 167 -10.35 -1.83 -14.65
C GLN A 167 -9.09 -1.79 -15.53
N ILE A 168 -9.00 -2.67 -16.51
CA ILE A 168 -7.77 -2.87 -17.31
C ILE A 168 -7.37 -1.63 -18.14
N ASP A 169 -8.33 -0.72 -18.36
CA ASP A 169 -8.17 0.53 -19.10
C ASP A 169 -7.80 1.71 -18.17
N GLU A 170 -7.45 1.43 -16.92
CA GLU A 170 -6.88 2.41 -15.99
C GLU A 170 -5.35 2.21 -15.88
N PRO A 171 -4.53 3.27 -16.05
CA PRO A 171 -3.07 3.19 -15.95
C PRO A 171 -2.61 2.54 -14.64
N GLY A 172 -3.26 2.88 -13.52
CA GLY A 172 -2.92 2.35 -12.19
C GLY A 172 -2.95 0.82 -12.08
N THR A 173 -3.64 0.12 -12.98
CA THR A 173 -3.72 -1.35 -12.99
C THR A 173 -2.56 -2.05 -13.70
N LEU A 174 -1.56 -1.31 -14.23
CA LEU A 174 -0.44 -1.87 -14.99
C LEU A 174 0.23 -3.08 -14.30
N LEU A 175 0.45 -3.03 -12.98
CA LEU A 175 1.05 -4.16 -12.26
C LEU A 175 0.16 -5.40 -12.26
N LEU A 176 -1.16 -5.26 -12.08
CA LEU A 176 -2.08 -6.40 -12.19
C LEU A 176 -2.15 -6.94 -13.63
N LYS A 177 -2.09 -6.06 -14.63
CA LYS A 177 -2.05 -6.45 -16.05
C LYS A 177 -0.79 -7.29 -16.35
N LEU A 178 0.37 -6.83 -15.89
CA LEU A 178 1.64 -7.57 -16.02
C LEU A 178 1.57 -8.92 -15.30
N ARG A 179 0.99 -8.99 -14.11
CA ARG A 179 0.82 -10.26 -13.36
C ARG A 179 -0.16 -11.21 -14.02
N ALA A 180 -1.19 -10.70 -14.68
CA ALA A 180 -2.12 -11.52 -15.44
C ALA A 180 -1.45 -12.12 -16.70
N LEU A 181 -0.55 -11.35 -17.34
CA LEU A 181 0.15 -11.78 -18.57
C LEU A 181 1.36 -12.69 -18.31
N PHE A 182 2.19 -12.33 -17.32
CA PHE A 182 3.48 -12.99 -17.05
C PHE A 182 3.48 -13.84 -15.78
N GLY A 183 2.37 -13.87 -15.05
CA GLY A 183 2.27 -14.50 -13.74
C GLY A 183 2.78 -13.60 -12.61
N VAL A 184 2.41 -13.96 -11.38
CA VAL A 184 2.84 -13.26 -10.16
C VAL A 184 4.28 -13.61 -9.84
N SER A 185 5.22 -12.78 -10.29
CA SER A 185 6.67 -12.99 -10.15
C SER A 185 7.42 -11.67 -10.14
N ALA A 186 8.67 -11.68 -9.64
CA ALA A 186 9.55 -10.51 -9.61
C ALA A 186 9.71 -9.83 -10.99
N ARG A 187 9.58 -10.58 -12.09
CA ARG A 187 9.66 -10.04 -13.45
C ARG A 187 8.56 -9.01 -13.72
N ALA A 188 7.34 -9.24 -13.20
CA ALA A 188 6.24 -8.30 -13.38
C ALA A 188 6.53 -6.96 -12.69
N GLU A 189 7.05 -6.98 -11.45
CA GLU A 189 7.41 -5.74 -10.76
C GLU A 189 8.64 -5.06 -11.37
N ILE A 190 9.65 -5.84 -11.81
CA ILE A 190 10.83 -5.31 -12.50
C ILE A 190 10.42 -4.58 -13.79
N ILE A 191 9.56 -5.20 -14.61
CA ILE A 191 9.05 -4.56 -15.84
C ILE A 191 8.26 -3.31 -15.48
N ALA A 192 7.32 -3.42 -14.53
CA ALA A 192 6.49 -2.30 -14.10
C ALA A 192 7.34 -1.10 -13.71
N ALA A 193 8.39 -1.30 -12.91
CA ALA A 193 9.27 -0.24 -12.43
C ALA A 193 10.23 0.30 -13.50
N LEU A 194 10.83 -0.57 -14.33
CA LEU A 194 11.74 -0.13 -15.42
C LEU A 194 11.03 0.60 -16.55
N LEU A 195 9.71 0.44 -16.71
CA LEU A 195 8.93 1.24 -17.67
C LEU A 195 8.74 2.69 -17.20
N THR A 196 9.06 3.00 -15.95
CA THR A 196 8.83 4.33 -15.35
C THR A 196 10.11 5.14 -15.14
N GLU A 197 11.27 4.59 -15.51
CA GLU A 197 12.58 5.21 -15.32
C GLU A 197 13.52 4.85 -16.47
N GLU A 198 14.56 5.66 -16.70
CA GLU A 198 15.50 5.41 -17.80
C GLU A 198 16.39 4.20 -17.55
N THR A 199 16.94 4.08 -16.33
CA THR A 199 17.79 2.96 -15.92
C THR A 199 17.68 2.73 -14.41
N ALA A 200 17.94 1.51 -13.95
CA ALA A 200 17.98 1.19 -12.52
C ALA A 200 19.16 0.31 -12.14
N HIS A 201 19.73 0.60 -10.97
CA HIS A 201 20.65 -0.31 -10.29
C HIS A 201 19.87 -1.45 -9.59
N PRO A 202 20.28 -2.72 -9.70
CA PRO A 202 19.55 -3.87 -9.15
C PRO A 202 19.19 -3.77 -7.66
N SER A 203 20.11 -3.32 -6.80
CA SER A 203 19.83 -3.17 -5.37
C SER A 203 18.85 -2.04 -5.07
N ALA A 204 18.92 -0.94 -5.82
CA ALA A 204 18.01 0.18 -5.67
C ALA A 204 16.59 -0.21 -6.13
N LEU A 205 16.51 -0.91 -7.28
CA LEU A 205 15.28 -1.47 -7.79
C LEU A 205 14.66 -2.45 -6.78
N ALA A 206 15.44 -3.40 -6.26
CA ALA A 206 14.96 -4.39 -5.30
C ALA A 206 14.35 -3.77 -4.05
N HIS A 207 14.98 -2.73 -3.50
CA HIS A 207 14.42 -1.99 -2.37
C HIS A 207 13.06 -1.37 -2.73
N ARG A 208 12.99 -0.68 -3.87
CA ARG A 208 11.77 -0.02 -4.38
C ARG A 208 10.60 -0.97 -4.60
N ILE A 209 10.88 -2.13 -5.20
CA ILE A 209 9.84 -3.11 -5.52
C ILE A 209 9.61 -4.12 -4.39
N GLY A 210 10.29 -4.01 -3.25
CA GLY A 210 10.06 -4.87 -2.08
C GLY A 210 10.57 -6.30 -2.23
N TYR A 211 11.69 -6.50 -2.94
CA TYR A 211 12.36 -7.79 -3.12
C TYR A 211 13.78 -7.79 -2.56
N LEU A 212 14.35 -8.99 -2.40
CA LEU A 212 15.75 -9.14 -2.05
C LEU A 212 16.65 -8.77 -3.26
N PRO A 213 17.77 -8.05 -3.07
CA PRO A 213 18.66 -7.64 -4.15
C PRO A 213 19.11 -8.79 -5.06
N ARG A 214 19.41 -9.96 -4.47
CA ARG A 214 19.81 -11.15 -5.23
C ARG A 214 18.72 -11.63 -6.18
N THR A 215 17.46 -11.68 -5.73
CA THR A 215 16.32 -12.09 -6.57
C THR A 215 16.18 -11.19 -7.79
N VAL A 216 16.32 -9.88 -7.60
CA VAL A 216 16.21 -8.90 -8.69
C VAL A 216 17.41 -9.00 -9.64
N GLN A 217 18.63 -9.09 -9.10
CA GLN A 217 19.85 -9.29 -9.88
C GLN A 217 19.76 -10.52 -10.78
N ASP A 218 19.35 -11.66 -10.23
CA ASP A 218 19.26 -12.93 -10.97
C ASP A 218 18.20 -12.83 -12.08
N ASN A 219 17.03 -12.27 -11.79
CA ASN A 219 15.97 -12.04 -12.79
C ASN A 219 16.42 -11.08 -13.90
N LEU A 220 17.07 -9.96 -13.55
CA LEU A 220 17.55 -8.98 -14.53
C LEU A 220 18.61 -9.58 -15.47
N ASN A 221 19.51 -10.42 -14.95
CA ASN A 221 20.51 -11.10 -15.79
C ASN A 221 19.87 -12.11 -16.75
N GLU A 222 18.87 -12.86 -16.28
CA GLU A 222 18.14 -13.80 -17.14
C GLU A 222 17.29 -13.06 -18.17
N MET A 223 16.55 -12.04 -17.76
CA MET A 223 15.72 -11.22 -18.66
C MET A 223 16.56 -10.49 -19.71
N ALA A 224 17.81 -10.14 -19.42
CA ALA A 224 18.72 -9.55 -20.41
C ALA A 224 18.99 -10.49 -21.61
N LEU A 225 18.87 -11.81 -21.44
CA LEU A 225 19.00 -12.79 -22.53
C LEU A 225 17.86 -12.67 -23.56
N SER A 226 16.73 -12.04 -23.20
CA SER A 226 15.62 -11.80 -24.14
C SER A 226 15.92 -10.72 -25.18
N GLY A 227 16.95 -9.89 -24.96
CA GLY A 227 17.23 -8.70 -25.78
C GLY A 227 16.31 -7.50 -25.50
N HIS A 228 15.24 -7.65 -24.73
CA HIS A 228 14.33 -6.54 -24.38
C HIS A 228 14.74 -5.79 -23.10
N VAL A 229 15.56 -6.41 -22.25
CA VAL A 229 16.21 -5.75 -21.11
C VAL A 229 17.67 -5.51 -21.45
N ALA A 230 18.08 -4.25 -21.52
CA ALA A 230 19.46 -3.88 -21.75
C ALA A 230 20.21 -3.74 -20.42
N GLY A 231 21.28 -4.50 -20.24
CA GLY A 231 22.19 -4.34 -19.11
C GLY A 231 23.48 -3.66 -19.55
N ALA A 232 23.73 -2.43 -19.12
CA ALA A 232 24.93 -1.66 -19.45
C ALA A 232 25.76 -1.39 -18.19
N ARG A 233 27.10 -1.39 -18.33
CA ARG A 233 27.97 -0.81 -17.31
C ARG A 233 28.03 0.69 -17.53
N VAL A 234 27.77 1.47 -16.49
CA VAL A 234 27.92 2.92 -16.56
C VAL A 234 29.43 3.23 -16.66
N PRO A 235 29.91 4.00 -17.66
CA PRO A 235 31.32 4.35 -17.77
C PRO A 235 31.84 5.00 -16.48
N GLY A 236 32.94 4.48 -15.92
CA GLY A 236 33.54 4.95 -14.67
C GLY A 236 33.01 4.29 -13.39
N LEU A 237 31.90 3.53 -13.46
CA LEU A 237 31.37 2.73 -12.36
C LEU A 237 31.53 1.24 -12.66
N ARG A 238 31.85 0.43 -11.63
CA ARG A 238 31.87 -1.03 -11.76
C ARG A 238 30.47 -1.64 -11.87
N GLU A 239 29.43 -0.85 -11.60
CA GLU A 239 28.07 -1.31 -11.37
C GLU A 239 27.25 -1.38 -12.66
N LYS A 240 26.53 -2.50 -12.84
CA LYS A 240 25.67 -2.76 -14.00
C LYS A 240 24.28 -2.17 -13.74
N HIS A 241 23.82 -1.32 -14.64
CA HIS A 241 22.48 -0.76 -14.66
C HIS A 241 21.64 -1.45 -15.73
N PHE A 242 20.33 -1.50 -15.52
CA PHE A 242 19.40 -2.15 -16.43
C PHE A 242 18.32 -1.18 -16.89
N ALA A 243 17.85 -1.35 -18.13
CA ALA A 243 16.84 -0.51 -18.76
C ALA A 243 15.92 -1.34 -19.67
N LEU A 244 14.71 -0.84 -19.88
CA LEU A 244 13.80 -1.28 -20.93
C LEU A 244 13.74 -0.23 -22.04
N ARG A 245 13.26 -0.62 -23.23
CA ARG A 245 12.84 0.32 -24.27
C ARG A 245 11.32 0.47 -24.18
N PRO A 246 10.76 1.56 -23.61
CA PRO A 246 9.32 1.66 -23.37
C PRO A 246 8.48 1.50 -24.65
N HIS A 247 9.02 1.92 -25.80
CA HIS A 247 8.38 1.76 -27.11
C HIS A 247 7.99 0.29 -27.40
N ASP A 248 8.84 -0.67 -27.07
CA ASP A 248 8.61 -2.09 -27.34
C ASP A 248 7.48 -2.69 -26.48
N TRP A 249 7.06 -1.96 -25.44
CA TRP A 249 6.05 -2.39 -24.47
C TRP A 249 4.72 -1.64 -24.60
N ARG A 250 4.56 -0.78 -25.62
CA ARG A 250 3.34 0.03 -25.83
C ARG A 250 2.07 -0.80 -25.95
N PHE A 251 2.17 -2.08 -26.30
CA PHE A 251 1.03 -3.01 -26.36
C PHE A 251 0.31 -3.19 -25.01
N LEU A 252 0.95 -2.84 -23.88
CA LEU A 252 0.34 -2.88 -22.54
C LEU A 252 -0.66 -1.73 -22.30
N ILE A 253 -0.56 -0.65 -23.06
CA ILE A 253 -1.36 0.56 -22.92
C ILE A 253 -2.72 0.30 -23.55
N THR A 254 -3.77 0.25 -22.73
CA THR A 254 -5.18 0.16 -23.17
C THR A 254 -6.00 1.36 -22.69
N TRP A 255 -5.31 2.42 -22.29
CA TRP A 255 -5.86 3.62 -21.68
C TRP A 255 -5.45 4.86 -22.47
N GLU A 256 -6.17 5.95 -22.24
CA GLU A 256 -5.92 7.25 -22.87
C GLU A 256 -5.70 8.32 -21.78
N PRO A 257 -4.71 9.23 -21.94
CA PRO A 257 -3.71 9.29 -23.01
C PRO A 257 -2.65 8.17 -22.92
N PRO A 258 -1.90 7.85 -24.00
CA PRO A 258 -1.08 6.65 -24.07
C PRO A 258 0.32 6.85 -23.47
N TYR A 259 0.38 6.90 -22.13
CA TYR A 259 1.62 7.01 -21.35
C TYR A 259 1.79 5.84 -20.37
N PHE A 260 3.01 5.58 -19.89
CA PHE A 260 3.22 4.65 -18.78
C PHE A 260 3.08 5.38 -17.44
N PRO A 261 2.27 4.87 -16.50
CA PRO A 261 2.19 5.43 -15.15
C PRO A 261 3.54 5.31 -14.43
N SER A 262 3.75 6.18 -13.45
CA SER A 262 4.92 6.21 -12.58
C SER A 262 4.87 5.15 -11.48
N TRP A 263 6.03 4.59 -11.13
CA TRP A 263 6.15 3.72 -9.96
C TRP A 263 6.21 4.56 -8.70
N VAL A 264 5.47 4.14 -7.68
CA VAL A 264 5.42 4.82 -6.39
C VAL A 264 5.80 3.84 -5.29
N GLU A 265 6.66 4.27 -4.36
CA GLU A 265 6.98 3.49 -3.15
C GLU A 265 5.84 3.59 -2.11
N TRP A 266 4.65 3.11 -2.47
CA TRP A 266 3.47 3.07 -1.59
C TRP A 266 3.73 2.53 -0.18
N PRO A 267 4.59 1.51 0.04
CA PRO A 267 4.87 1.03 1.40
C PRO A 267 5.44 2.10 2.33
N VAL A 268 6.34 2.95 1.82
CA VAL A 268 6.91 4.08 2.58
C VAL A 268 5.82 5.11 2.86
N ARG A 269 5.00 5.40 1.84
CA ARG A 269 3.90 6.36 1.93
C ARG A 269 2.91 5.99 3.02
N PHE A 270 2.41 4.77 2.96
CA PHE A 270 1.43 4.26 3.90
C PHE A 270 1.98 4.06 5.31
N ALA A 271 3.26 3.69 5.45
CA ALA A 271 3.88 3.57 6.78
C ALA A 271 3.96 4.93 7.48
N LEU A 272 4.32 5.99 6.76
CA LEU A 272 4.37 7.34 7.32
C LEU A 272 2.99 7.83 7.78
N VAL A 273 1.95 7.63 6.96
CA VAL A 273 0.57 8.00 7.32
C VAL A 273 0.06 7.17 8.51
N GLN A 274 0.33 5.86 8.51
CA GLN A 274 -0.02 4.96 9.60
C GLN A 274 0.63 5.40 10.93
N ASP A 275 1.92 5.69 10.93
CA ASP A 275 2.65 6.09 12.13
C ASP A 275 2.13 7.43 12.67
N ALA A 276 1.83 8.38 11.78
CA ALA A 276 1.21 9.65 12.17
C ALA A 276 -0.20 9.46 12.77
N LEU A 277 -1.06 8.65 12.15
CA LEU A 277 -2.40 8.37 12.67
C LEU A 277 -2.37 7.66 14.04
N ARG A 278 -1.41 6.73 14.23
CA ARG A 278 -1.18 6.07 15.53
C ARG A 278 -0.70 7.05 16.60
N LEU A 279 0.21 7.96 16.27
CA LEU A 279 0.68 9.00 17.20
C LEU A 279 -0.46 9.92 17.67
N LEU A 280 -1.40 10.22 16.79
CA LEU A 280 -2.52 11.13 17.06
C LEU A 280 -3.72 10.45 17.72
N ALA A 281 -3.76 9.11 17.79
CA ALA A 281 -4.91 8.39 18.34
C ALA A 281 -5.17 8.79 19.80
N GLY A 282 -6.44 9.12 20.11
CA GLY A 282 -6.86 9.56 21.45
C GLY A 282 -6.33 10.92 21.91
N LYS A 283 -5.67 11.71 21.04
CA LYS A 283 -5.19 13.06 21.36
C LYS A 283 -6.19 14.14 20.92
N SER A 284 -6.44 15.11 21.78
CA SER A 284 -7.27 16.28 21.52
C SER A 284 -6.57 17.57 21.92
N GLY A 285 -7.03 18.71 21.40
CA GLY A 285 -6.46 20.04 21.69
C GLY A 285 -5.28 20.43 20.80
N PRO A 286 -4.61 21.55 21.09
CA PRO A 286 -3.46 22.02 20.31
C PRO A 286 -2.25 21.08 20.46
N ALA A 287 -1.40 21.05 19.44
CA ALA A 287 -0.13 20.35 19.52
C ALA A 287 0.74 20.91 20.66
N ASP A 288 1.26 20.03 21.51
CA ASP A 288 2.27 20.37 22.50
C ASP A 288 3.68 20.06 21.98
N LEU A 289 4.69 20.44 22.75
CA LEU A 289 6.08 20.20 22.38
C LEU A 289 6.39 18.70 22.24
N SER A 290 5.78 17.85 23.08
CA SER A 290 5.95 16.39 23.02
C SER A 290 5.45 15.83 21.69
N THR A 291 4.26 16.25 21.25
CA THR A 291 3.69 15.83 19.98
C THR A 291 4.51 16.33 18.79
N ALA A 292 4.98 17.58 18.84
CA ALA A 292 5.87 18.11 17.80
C ALA A 292 7.18 17.33 17.68
N LEU A 293 7.81 16.96 18.79
CA LEU A 293 9.03 16.14 18.80
C LEU A 293 8.76 14.74 18.20
N ARG A 294 7.66 14.08 18.57
CA ARG A 294 7.30 12.78 18.00
C ARG A 294 6.97 12.86 16.50
N CYS A 295 6.29 13.91 16.04
CA CYS A 295 6.08 14.14 14.60
C CYS A 295 7.42 14.28 13.87
N ARG A 296 8.40 14.96 14.48
CA ARG A 296 9.75 15.10 13.90
C ARG A 296 10.49 13.78 13.83
N GLU A 297 10.47 12.99 14.91
CA GLU A 297 11.08 11.66 14.91
C GLU A 297 10.50 10.76 13.80
N ILE A 298 9.16 10.77 13.63
CA ILE A 298 8.50 10.04 12.54
C ILE A 298 8.98 10.57 11.18
N TYR A 299 8.98 11.89 10.97
CA TYR A 299 9.43 12.48 9.71
C TYR A 299 10.89 12.11 9.40
N GLU A 300 11.80 12.25 10.36
CA GLU A 300 13.23 11.94 10.21
C GLU A 300 13.47 10.44 9.97
N GLN A 301 12.71 9.56 10.64
CA GLN A 301 12.77 8.12 10.42
C GLN A 301 12.44 7.75 8.96
N HIS A 302 11.45 8.42 8.37
CA HIS A 302 11.00 8.14 7.00
C HIS A 302 11.74 9.00 5.94
N TYR A 303 12.41 10.08 6.34
CA TYR A 303 13.05 11.05 5.44
C TYR A 303 14.01 10.44 4.41
N PRO A 304 14.91 9.47 4.75
CA PRO A 304 15.78 8.86 3.75
C PRO A 304 14.99 8.20 2.61
N ALA A 305 13.84 7.60 2.90
CA ALA A 305 12.98 6.99 1.90
C ALA A 305 12.14 8.03 1.13
N LEU A 306 11.65 9.07 1.81
CA LEU A 306 10.97 10.20 1.16
C LEU A 306 11.88 10.95 0.17
N SER A 307 13.16 11.14 0.54
CA SER A 307 14.13 11.84 -0.30
C SER A 307 14.48 11.06 -1.57
N ARG A 308 14.64 9.73 -1.47
CA ARG A 308 14.88 8.88 -2.64
C ARG A 308 13.72 8.87 -3.64
N THR A 309 12.51 9.07 -3.14
CA THR A 309 11.27 9.01 -3.93
C THR A 309 10.82 10.38 -4.45
N GLY A 310 11.57 11.45 -4.17
CA GLY A 310 11.20 12.83 -4.49
C GLY A 310 10.05 13.39 -3.62
N LEU A 311 9.50 12.57 -2.72
CA LEU A 311 8.39 12.96 -1.84
C LEU A 311 8.77 13.98 -0.79
N ALA A 312 10.05 14.04 -0.41
CA ALA A 312 10.56 15.06 0.49
C ALA A 312 10.27 16.48 -0.03
N GLY A 313 10.14 16.67 -1.36
CA GLY A 313 9.77 17.95 -1.97
C GLY A 313 8.36 18.43 -1.60
N GLY A 314 7.47 17.54 -1.17
CA GLY A 314 6.13 17.89 -0.66
C GLY A 314 6.11 18.41 0.78
N PHE A 315 7.25 18.41 1.48
CA PHE A 315 7.38 18.78 2.88
C PHE A 315 8.15 20.11 3.06
N THR A 316 7.78 21.13 2.29
CA THR A 316 8.52 22.41 2.25
C THR A 316 8.37 23.21 3.54
N ARG A 317 7.14 23.37 4.05
CA ARG A 317 6.89 24.08 5.31
C ARG A 317 7.44 23.29 6.48
N THR A 318 7.32 21.97 6.44
CA THR A 318 7.86 21.07 7.48
C THR A 318 9.37 21.23 7.62
N ALA A 319 10.11 21.37 6.51
CA ALA A 319 11.56 21.58 6.53
C ALA A 319 11.99 22.89 7.21
N HIS A 320 11.14 23.91 7.21
CA HIS A 320 11.42 25.22 7.83
C HIS A 320 10.76 25.42 9.19
N ALA A 321 9.86 24.53 9.61
CA ALA A 321 9.12 24.66 10.85
C ALA A 321 9.96 24.24 12.09
N SER A 322 9.74 24.92 13.21
CA SER A 322 10.45 24.66 14.47
C SER A 322 9.50 24.65 15.66
N GLY A 323 9.95 24.06 16.78
CA GLY A 323 9.13 23.97 17.99
C GLY A 323 7.77 23.33 17.75
N ILE A 324 6.72 23.92 18.31
CA ILE A 324 5.34 23.43 18.23
C ILE A 324 4.77 23.53 16.81
N ASP A 325 5.24 24.48 16.00
CA ASP A 325 4.72 24.69 14.64
C ASP A 325 5.05 23.53 13.69
N PHE A 326 6.07 22.72 14.03
CA PHE A 326 6.46 21.55 13.25
C PHE A 326 5.29 20.57 13.08
N ALA A 327 4.53 20.30 14.14
CA ALA A 327 3.41 19.36 14.07
C ALA A 327 2.33 19.83 13.08
N GLY A 328 1.99 21.12 13.09
CA GLY A 328 0.98 21.68 12.20
C GLY A 328 1.43 21.66 10.73
N ALA A 329 2.68 22.03 10.47
CA ALA A 329 3.24 21.98 9.11
C ALA A 329 3.29 20.54 8.58
N PHE A 330 3.83 19.61 9.37
CA PHE A 330 3.93 18.20 9.02
C PHE A 330 2.57 17.59 8.73
N LEU A 331 1.59 17.72 9.63
CA LEU A 331 0.28 17.09 9.45
C LEU A 331 -0.52 17.70 8.28
N SER A 332 -0.39 19.01 8.06
CA SER A 332 -1.04 19.67 6.92
C SER A 332 -0.42 19.28 5.58
N GLU A 333 0.89 19.13 5.50
CA GLU A 333 1.55 18.64 4.27
C GLU A 333 1.31 17.13 4.10
N LEU A 334 1.22 16.40 5.20
CA LEU A 334 0.87 14.98 5.21
C LEU A 334 -0.59 14.71 4.82
N SER A 335 -1.51 15.67 4.80
CA SER A 335 -2.84 15.42 4.23
C SER A 335 -2.89 15.71 2.72
N VAL A 336 -2.09 16.68 2.26
CA VAL A 336 -2.10 17.16 0.86
C VAL A 336 -1.16 16.36 -0.05
N SER A 337 0.07 16.10 0.40
CA SER A 337 1.17 15.57 -0.43
C SER A 337 0.98 14.12 -0.88
N TRP A 338 -0.10 13.45 -0.47
CA TRP A 338 -0.42 12.08 -0.88
C TRP A 338 -1.58 12.00 -1.88
N GLN A 339 -2.41 13.06 -1.94
CA GLN A 339 -3.50 13.16 -2.89
C GLN A 339 -2.97 13.47 -4.30
N ALA A 340 -1.93 14.31 -4.42
CA ALA A 340 -1.22 14.63 -5.66
C ALA A 340 -0.28 13.51 -6.12
#